data_AF-A0A7S4LF35-F1
#
_entry.id   AF-A0A7S4LF35-F1
#
_cell.length_a   1.000
_cell.length_b   1.000
_cell.length_c   1.000
_cell.angle_alpha   90.00
_cell.angle_beta   90.00
_cell.angle_gamma   90.00
#
_symmetry.space_group_name_H-M   'P 1'
#
loop_
_entity.id
_entity.type
_entity.pdbx_description
1 polymer ?
#
loop_
_entity_poly.entity_id
_entity_poly.type
_entity_poly.pdbx_seq_one_letter_code
_entity_poly.pdbx_strand_id
1 'polypeptide(L)'
;FFFDAFGSLCKMSGMKDEDWESKQLEAQIEKHKQDKRTNKIATVAVALTVSLLPSYIFQAVMDMDWTAYLPYYIVTPAISAVLLTLAYQLFFEVNFTHKFAPTKQIDNVGLERMLRYQASMGYSLLFSNALFLALVLFFQFYMFRAFDKRLNYCLSTLAGAGLVYWLAQANEKTVAAKKAKTK
;
A
#
# COMPACT_ATOMS: atom_id res chain seq x y z
N PHE A 1 -19.08 48.50 -35.88
CA PHE A 1 -18.35 47.48 -36.67
C PHE A 1 -17.00 47.10 -36.07
N PHE A 2 -16.07 48.03 -35.81
CA PHE A 2 -14.75 47.67 -35.26
C PHE A 2 -14.78 47.15 -33.80
N PHE A 3 -15.73 47.62 -32.98
CA PHE A 3 -15.89 47.21 -31.58
C PHE A 3 -16.52 45.81 -31.40
N ASP A 4 -17.44 45.40 -32.28
CA ASP A 4 -18.05 44.06 -32.22
C ASP A 4 -17.07 42.94 -32.59
N ALA A 5 -16.18 43.21 -33.56
CA ALA A 5 -15.15 42.26 -33.96
C ALA A 5 -14.13 42.00 -32.82
N PHE A 6 -13.81 43.03 -32.04
CA PHE A 6 -12.86 42.92 -30.92
C PHE A 6 -13.47 42.18 -29.71
N GLY A 7 -14.77 42.40 -29.43
CA GLY A 7 -15.51 41.65 -28.42
C GLY A 7 -15.61 40.16 -28.74
N SER A 8 -15.82 39.80 -30.02
CA SER A 8 -15.86 38.40 -30.46
C SER A 8 -14.50 37.70 -30.39
N LEU A 9 -13.40 38.43 -30.64
CA LEU A 9 -12.04 37.91 -30.52
C LEU A 9 -11.63 37.66 -29.05
N CYS A 10 -11.98 38.56 -28.13
CA CYS A 10 -11.75 38.33 -26.69
C CYS A 10 -12.56 37.12 -26.19
N LYS A 11 -13.80 36.95 -26.67
CA LYS A 11 -14.65 35.81 -26.31
C LYS A 11 -14.11 34.49 -26.87
N MET A 12 -13.56 34.50 -28.10
CA MET A 12 -12.88 33.32 -28.67
C MET A 12 -11.54 33.01 -28.00
N SER A 13 -10.78 34.01 -27.55
CA SER A 13 -9.52 33.80 -26.83
C SER A 13 -9.77 33.14 -25.47
N GLY A 14 -10.72 33.67 -24.68
CA GLY A 14 -11.07 33.10 -23.38
C GLY A 14 -11.64 31.67 -23.48
N MET A 15 -12.41 31.38 -24.52
CA MET A 15 -12.97 30.05 -24.75
C MET A 15 -11.90 29.01 -25.15
N LYS A 16 -10.80 29.45 -25.79
CA LYS A 16 -9.65 28.60 -26.10
C LYS A 16 -8.79 28.37 -24.87
N ASP A 17 -8.80 29.32 -23.92
CA ASP A 17 -8.01 29.22 -22.70
C ASP A 17 -8.57 28.19 -21.69
N GLU A 18 -9.89 28.15 -21.51
CA GLU A 18 -10.55 27.14 -20.66
C GLU A 18 -10.43 25.70 -21.21
N ASP A 19 -10.37 25.55 -22.54
CA ASP A 19 -10.21 24.23 -23.19
C ASP A 19 -8.79 23.65 -23.04
N TRP A 20 -7.73 24.48 -22.96
CA TRP A 20 -6.39 23.95 -22.71
C TRP A 20 -6.13 23.66 -21.24
N GLU A 21 -6.68 24.45 -20.32
CA GLU A 21 -6.56 24.20 -18.88
C GLU A 21 -7.27 22.92 -18.47
N SER A 22 -8.49 22.70 -18.97
CA SER A 22 -9.24 21.45 -18.74
C SER A 22 -8.50 20.23 -19.29
N LYS A 23 -7.94 20.30 -20.50
CA LYS A 23 -7.11 19.22 -21.07
C LYS A 23 -5.84 18.94 -20.26
N GLN A 24 -5.18 19.97 -19.73
CA GLN A 24 -4.03 19.78 -18.85
C GLN A 24 -4.43 19.15 -17.51
N LEU A 25 -5.56 19.57 -16.94
CA LEU A 25 -6.08 18.99 -15.70
C LEU A 25 -6.46 17.52 -15.89
N GLU A 26 -7.13 17.19 -16.99
CA GLU A 26 -7.46 15.80 -17.36
C GLU A 26 -6.20 14.95 -17.54
N ALA A 27 -5.21 15.45 -18.27
CA ALA A 27 -3.93 14.76 -18.45
C ALA A 27 -3.18 14.56 -17.11
N GLN A 28 -3.26 15.52 -16.18
CA GLN A 28 -2.69 15.38 -14.83
C GLN A 28 -3.45 14.35 -13.99
N ILE A 29 -4.78 14.34 -14.05
CA ILE A 29 -5.63 13.36 -13.37
C ILE A 29 -5.35 11.95 -13.90
N GLU A 30 -5.22 11.78 -15.22
CA GLU A 30 -4.89 10.51 -15.84
C GLU A 30 -3.51 9.99 -15.43
N LYS A 31 -2.48 10.85 -15.46
CA LYS A 31 -1.14 10.48 -14.98
C LYS A 31 -1.16 10.08 -13.51
N HIS A 32 -1.83 10.85 -12.65
CA HIS A 32 -1.96 10.49 -11.23
C HIS A 32 -2.73 9.18 -11.00
N LYS A 33 -3.77 8.92 -11.81
CA LYS A 33 -4.53 7.66 -11.75
C LYS A 33 -3.67 6.48 -12.20
N GLN A 34 -2.85 6.67 -13.23
CA GLN A 34 -1.91 5.67 -13.74
C GLN A 34 -0.82 5.35 -12.72
N ASP A 35 -0.18 6.35 -12.12
CA ASP A 35 0.84 6.15 -11.09
C ASP A 35 0.28 5.43 -9.85
N LYS A 36 -0.93 5.82 -9.42
CA LYS A 36 -1.63 5.16 -8.31
C LYS A 36 -1.94 3.69 -8.63
N ARG A 37 -2.26 3.37 -9.89
CA ARG A 37 -2.52 2.00 -10.32
C ARG A 37 -1.23 1.17 -10.36
N THR A 38 -0.16 1.70 -10.95
CA THR A 38 1.14 1.04 -11.03
C THR A 38 1.68 0.74 -9.64
N ASN A 39 1.60 1.71 -8.72
CA ASN A 39 2.03 1.53 -7.33
C ASN A 39 1.21 0.45 -6.61
N LYS A 40 -0.12 0.42 -6.83
CA LYS A 40 -0.97 -0.64 -6.27
C LYS A 40 -0.56 -2.03 -6.75
N ILE A 41 -0.34 -2.19 -8.06
CA ILE A 41 0.10 -3.47 -8.65
C ILE A 41 1.45 -3.89 -8.07
N ALA A 42 2.39 -2.96 -7.94
CA ALA A 42 3.70 -3.23 -7.34
C ALA A 42 3.57 -3.71 -5.89
N THR A 43 2.74 -3.05 -5.06
CA THR A 43 2.48 -3.52 -3.67
C THR A 43 1.85 -4.90 -3.63
N VAL A 44 0.92 -5.22 -4.53
CA VAL A 44 0.29 -6.56 -4.59
C VAL A 44 1.30 -7.62 -4.99
N ALA A 45 2.16 -7.34 -5.98
CA ALA A 45 3.21 -8.25 -6.39
C ALA A 45 4.17 -8.56 -5.23
N VAL A 46 4.60 -7.52 -4.49
CA VAL A 46 5.43 -7.69 -3.30
C VAL A 46 4.70 -8.47 -2.20
N ALA A 47 3.43 -8.16 -1.94
CA ALA A 47 2.62 -8.88 -0.96
C ALA A 47 2.53 -10.38 -1.30
N LEU A 48 2.31 -10.71 -2.57
CA LEU A 48 2.25 -12.08 -3.06
C LEU A 48 3.59 -12.79 -2.85
N THR A 49 4.71 -12.18 -3.26
CA THR A 49 6.04 -12.76 -3.05
C THR A 49 6.30 -13.02 -1.57
N VAL A 50 6.02 -12.05 -0.69
CA VAL A 50 6.24 -12.20 0.75
C VAL A 50 5.29 -13.22 1.39
N SER A 51 4.04 -13.30 0.94
CA SER A 51 3.07 -14.29 1.43
C SER A 51 3.45 -15.74 1.09
N LEU A 52 4.28 -15.95 0.05
CA LEU A 52 4.77 -17.26 -0.34
C LEU A 52 5.99 -17.72 0.48
N LEU A 53 6.72 -16.81 1.13
CA LEU A 53 7.87 -17.16 1.96
C LEU A 53 7.52 -18.14 3.09
N PRO A 54 6.46 -17.90 3.88
CA PRO A 54 5.99 -18.86 4.87
C PRO A 54 5.71 -20.24 4.30
N SER A 55 5.10 -20.34 3.10
CA SER A 55 4.84 -21.61 2.42
C SER A 55 6.10 -22.41 2.19
N TYR A 56 7.16 -21.74 1.70
CA TYR A 56 8.45 -22.35 1.46
C TYR A 56 9.12 -22.82 2.76
N ILE A 57 9.12 -21.98 3.80
CA ILE A 57 9.69 -22.33 5.11
C ILE A 57 8.93 -23.52 5.72
N PHE A 58 7.60 -23.54 5.60
CA PHE A 58 6.79 -24.62 6.17
C PHE A 58 7.05 -25.96 5.48
N GLN A 59 7.22 -25.95 4.16
CA GLN A 59 7.62 -27.15 3.43
C GLN A 59 8.97 -27.67 3.92
N ALA A 60 9.97 -26.79 4.04
CA ALA A 60 11.33 -27.16 4.44
C ALA A 60 11.43 -27.69 5.89
N VAL A 61 10.53 -27.26 6.79
CA VAL A 61 10.61 -27.59 8.22
C VAL A 61 9.66 -28.73 8.61
N MET A 62 8.47 -28.79 8.01
CA MET A 62 7.39 -29.69 8.44
C MET A 62 7.14 -30.86 7.49
N ASP A 63 7.91 -30.95 6.40
CA ASP A 63 7.82 -32.00 5.37
C ASP A 63 6.39 -32.21 4.84
N MET A 64 5.68 -31.12 4.55
CA MET A 64 4.38 -31.20 3.87
C MET A 64 4.58 -31.28 2.36
N ASP A 65 4.12 -32.39 1.75
CA ASP A 65 4.16 -32.58 0.30
C ASP A 65 3.28 -31.54 -0.44
N TRP A 66 3.79 -31.03 -1.56
CA TRP A 66 3.10 -30.04 -2.40
C TRP A 66 1.87 -30.62 -3.07
N THR A 67 1.92 -31.88 -3.46
CA THR A 67 0.86 -32.51 -4.26
C THR A 67 -0.40 -32.73 -3.44
N ALA A 68 -0.24 -33.20 -2.20
CA ALA A 68 -1.34 -33.49 -1.29
C ALA A 68 -2.00 -32.22 -0.70
N TYR A 69 -1.26 -31.12 -0.57
CA TYR A 69 -1.71 -29.92 0.15
C TYR A 69 -1.74 -28.65 -0.72
N LEU A 70 -1.73 -28.81 -2.05
CA LEU A 70 -1.74 -27.70 -3.01
C LEU A 70 -2.80 -26.61 -2.73
N PRO A 71 -4.06 -26.94 -2.34
CA PRO A 71 -5.06 -25.90 -2.07
C PRO A 71 -4.64 -24.96 -0.93
N TYR A 72 -3.96 -25.46 0.10
CA TYR A 72 -3.51 -24.65 1.23
C TYR A 72 -2.41 -23.67 0.82
N TYR A 73 -1.51 -24.10 -0.06
CA TYR A 73 -0.41 -23.28 -0.58
C TYR A 73 -0.86 -22.21 -1.59
N ILE A 74 -2.08 -22.31 -2.13
CA ILE A 74 -2.66 -21.30 -3.00
C ILE A 74 -3.54 -20.34 -2.19
N VAL A 75 -4.46 -20.89 -1.40
CA VAL A 75 -5.48 -20.12 -0.68
C VAL A 75 -4.87 -19.30 0.45
N THR A 76 -3.98 -19.89 1.25
CA THR A 76 -3.42 -19.20 2.42
C THR A 76 -2.55 -18.00 2.03
N PRO A 77 -1.62 -18.12 1.05
CA PRO A 77 -0.86 -16.98 0.55
C PRO A 77 -1.73 -15.94 -0.15
N ALA A 78 -2.76 -16.35 -0.91
CA ALA A 78 -3.66 -15.41 -1.55
C ALA A 78 -4.40 -14.52 -0.54
N ILE A 79 -4.97 -15.12 0.52
CA ILE A 79 -5.68 -14.37 1.57
C ILE A 79 -4.70 -13.45 2.33
N SER A 80 -3.53 -13.99 2.71
CA SER A 80 -2.53 -13.19 3.44
C SER A 80 -1.98 -12.04 2.59
N ALA A 81 -1.77 -12.23 1.28
CA ALA A 81 -1.37 -11.17 0.36
C ALA A 81 -2.40 -10.04 0.27
N VAL A 82 -3.70 -10.36 0.29
CA VAL A 82 -4.77 -9.34 0.35
C VAL A 82 -4.67 -8.54 1.65
N LEU A 83 -4.53 -9.21 2.79
CA LEU A 83 -4.39 -8.54 4.10
C LEU A 83 -3.12 -7.68 4.18
N LEU A 84 -1.99 -8.17 3.67
CA LEU A 84 -0.74 -7.42 3.56
C LEU A 84 -0.88 -6.19 2.67
N THR A 85 -1.55 -6.32 1.52
CA THR A 85 -1.81 -5.19 0.62
C THR A 85 -2.62 -4.10 1.32
N LEU A 86 -3.65 -4.48 2.09
CA LEU A 86 -4.44 -3.54 2.88
C LEU A 86 -3.60 -2.90 3.99
N ALA A 87 -2.78 -3.67 4.68
CA ALA A 87 -1.88 -3.16 5.72
C ALA A 87 -0.88 -2.14 5.15
N TYR A 88 -0.30 -2.40 3.97
CA TYR A 88 0.63 -1.47 3.33
C TYR A 88 -0.03 -0.14 3.02
N GLN A 89 -1.27 -0.14 2.52
CA GLN A 89 -2.00 1.09 2.21
C GLN A 89 -2.23 1.93 3.47
N LEU A 90 -2.67 1.30 4.56
CA LEU A 90 -2.89 1.95 5.84
C LEU A 90 -1.60 2.53 6.42
N PHE A 91 -0.53 1.73 6.47
CA PHE A 91 0.75 2.19 7.01
C PHE A 91 1.36 3.32 6.17
N PHE A 92 1.27 3.21 4.85
CA PHE A 92 1.78 4.23 3.94
C PHE A 92 1.09 5.56 4.18
N GLU A 93 -0.24 5.58 4.28
CA GLU A 93 -1.02 6.81 4.44
C GLU A 93 -0.71 7.51 5.78
N VAL A 94 -0.63 6.72 6.86
CA VAL A 94 -0.28 7.22 8.20
C VAL A 94 1.13 7.79 8.23
N ASN A 95 2.12 7.06 7.70
CA ASN A 95 3.51 7.49 7.70
C ASN A 95 3.74 8.69 6.78
N PHE A 96 3.15 8.71 5.59
CA PHE A 96 3.24 9.84 4.67
C PHE A 96 2.70 11.12 5.31
N THR A 97 1.53 11.03 5.94
CA THR A 97 0.88 12.18 6.57
C THR A 97 1.62 12.70 7.80
N HIS A 98 2.21 11.81 8.61
CA HIS A 98 2.84 12.22 9.88
C HIS A 98 4.33 12.56 9.75
N LYS A 99 5.08 11.87 8.88
CA LYS A 99 6.53 12.05 8.76
C LYS A 99 6.93 12.92 7.57
N PHE A 100 6.08 13.03 6.55
CA PHE A 100 6.48 13.62 5.26
C PHE A 100 5.61 14.80 4.79
N ALA A 101 4.55 15.16 5.52
CA ALA A 101 3.76 16.36 5.27
C ALA A 101 3.99 17.41 6.38
N PRO A 102 4.40 18.66 6.13
CA PRO A 102 5.22 19.25 5.06
C PRO A 102 6.47 20.00 5.62
N THR A 103 7.54 20.13 4.83
CA THR A 103 8.51 21.24 5.03
C THR A 103 8.15 22.32 4.02
N LYS A 104 7.96 23.56 4.48
CA LYS A 104 7.41 24.68 3.71
C LYS A 104 8.42 25.33 2.74
N GLN A 105 9.51 24.65 2.39
CA GLN A 105 10.67 25.30 1.78
C GLN A 105 11.36 24.41 0.71
N ILE A 106 11.73 25.07 -0.39
CA ILE A 106 12.82 24.81 -1.36
C ILE A 106 12.47 24.14 -2.71
N ASP A 107 12.33 25.01 -3.72
CA ASP A 107 13.05 25.17 -5.01
C ASP A 107 13.17 23.99 -6.01
N ASN A 108 12.81 22.75 -5.64
CA ASN A 108 12.64 21.61 -6.55
C ASN A 108 11.49 20.70 -6.09
N VAL A 109 10.29 21.28 -6.04
CA VAL A 109 9.08 20.75 -5.37
C VAL A 109 8.65 19.35 -5.85
N GLY A 110 8.99 18.99 -7.09
CA GLY A 110 8.62 17.69 -7.69
C GLY A 110 9.51 16.53 -7.23
N LEU A 111 10.82 16.69 -7.33
CA LEU A 111 11.77 15.59 -7.10
C LEU A 111 11.83 15.20 -5.62
N GLU A 112 11.87 16.17 -4.71
CA GLU A 112 11.87 15.87 -3.27
C GLU A 112 10.60 15.16 -2.81
N ARG A 113 9.44 15.57 -3.35
CA ARG A 113 8.16 14.94 -3.02
C ARG A 113 8.14 13.48 -3.49
N MET A 114 8.67 13.20 -4.68
CA MET A 114 8.81 11.84 -5.21
C MET A 114 9.75 10.98 -4.34
N LEU A 115 10.91 11.52 -3.96
CA LEU A 115 11.87 10.81 -3.10
C LEU A 115 11.27 10.49 -1.72
N ARG A 116 10.57 11.45 -1.09
CA ARG A 116 9.87 11.24 0.20
C ARG A 116 8.74 10.22 0.07
N TYR A 117 7.98 10.26 -1.01
CA TYR A 117 6.92 9.29 -1.30
C TYR A 117 7.50 7.87 -1.42
N GLN A 118 8.55 7.71 -2.23
CA GLN A 118 9.21 6.42 -2.44
C GLN A 118 9.85 5.90 -1.15
N ALA A 119 10.48 6.77 -0.34
CA ALA A 119 11.03 6.40 0.96
C ALA A 119 9.95 5.93 1.94
N SER A 120 8.80 6.64 2.01
CA SER A 120 7.67 6.24 2.86
C SER A 120 7.06 4.89 2.44
N MET A 121 6.94 4.66 1.12
CA MET A 121 6.44 3.41 0.57
C MET A 121 7.40 2.24 0.85
N GLY A 122 8.69 2.42 0.61
CA GLY A 122 9.71 1.42 0.89
C GLY A 122 9.79 1.05 2.38
N TYR A 123 9.76 2.05 3.26
CA TYR A 123 9.73 1.83 4.71
C TYR A 123 8.50 1.03 5.14
N SER A 124 7.31 1.40 4.65
CA SER A 124 6.05 0.76 5.04
C SER A 124 5.99 -0.70 4.56
N LEU A 125 6.51 -0.97 3.36
CA LEU A 125 6.67 -2.33 2.83
C LEU A 125 7.62 -3.16 3.69
N LEU A 126 8.84 -2.68 3.92
CA LEU A 126 9.86 -3.41 4.67
C LEU A 126 9.41 -3.68 6.11
N PHE A 127 8.85 -2.68 6.79
CA PHE A 127 8.35 -2.82 8.15
C PHE A 127 7.23 -3.86 8.25
N SER A 128 6.23 -3.76 7.37
CA SER A 128 5.10 -4.70 7.36
C SER A 128 5.54 -6.12 7.02
N ASN A 129 6.51 -6.29 6.11
CA ASN A 129 7.06 -7.59 5.73
C ASN A 129 7.87 -8.23 6.85
N ALA A 130 8.76 -7.46 7.48
CA ALA A 130 9.55 -7.93 8.60
C ALA A 130 8.66 -8.34 9.78
N LEU A 131 7.65 -7.51 10.09
CA LEU A 131 6.69 -7.79 11.15
C LEU A 131 5.86 -9.04 10.84
N PHE A 132 5.39 -9.18 9.59
CA PHE A 132 4.66 -10.37 9.14
C PHE A 132 5.49 -11.63 9.32
N LEU A 133 6.72 -11.68 8.78
CA LEU A 133 7.58 -12.85 8.88
C LEU A 133 7.91 -13.17 10.34
N ALA A 134 8.22 -12.16 11.15
CA ALA A 134 8.49 -12.35 12.58
C ALA A 134 7.29 -12.97 13.32
N LEU A 135 6.08 -12.47 13.07
CA LEU A 135 4.85 -13.00 13.68
C LEU A 135 4.53 -14.41 13.21
N VAL A 136 4.69 -14.68 11.90
CA VAL A 136 4.46 -16.03 11.36
C VAL A 136 5.43 -17.03 11.97
N LEU A 137 6.73 -16.71 12.02
CA LEU A 137 7.73 -17.58 12.65
C LEU A 137 7.43 -17.78 14.14
N PHE A 138 7.08 -16.71 14.86
CA PHE A 138 6.71 -16.80 16.26
C PHE A 138 5.49 -17.73 16.48
N PHE A 139 4.43 -17.57 15.69
CA PHE A 139 3.27 -18.44 15.79
C PHE A 139 3.55 -19.88 15.39
N GLN A 140 4.34 -20.07 14.33
CA GLN A 140 4.67 -21.37 13.80
C GLN A 140 5.48 -22.21 14.80
N PHE A 141 6.55 -21.64 15.37
CA PHE A 141 7.49 -22.37 16.22
C PHE A 141 7.12 -22.37 17.70
N TYR A 142 6.41 -21.34 18.17
CA TYR A 142 6.12 -21.17 19.59
C TYR A 142 4.65 -21.42 19.93
N MET A 143 3.72 -20.69 19.32
CA MET A 143 2.31 -20.69 19.76
C MET A 143 1.52 -21.91 19.27
N PHE A 144 1.69 -22.30 18.00
CA PHE A 144 0.89 -23.34 17.36
C PHE A 144 1.62 -24.66 17.18
N ARG A 145 2.75 -24.86 17.88
CA ARG A 145 3.56 -26.07 17.80
C ARG A 145 2.78 -27.37 18.08
N ALA A 146 1.77 -27.32 18.94
CA ALA A 146 0.98 -28.49 19.33
C ALA A 146 -0.13 -28.88 18.33
N PHE A 147 -0.42 -28.03 17.34
CA PHE A 147 -1.48 -28.31 16.36
C PHE A 147 -0.97 -29.17 15.20
N ASP A 148 -1.92 -29.81 14.51
CA ASP A 148 -1.67 -30.45 13.22
C ASP A 148 -0.94 -29.51 12.26
N LYS A 149 0.01 -30.05 11.50
CA LYS A 149 0.86 -29.31 10.55
C LYS A 149 0.04 -28.38 9.65
N ARG A 150 -1.10 -28.86 9.15
CA ARG A 150 -2.03 -28.12 8.27
C ARG A 150 -2.64 -26.90 8.96
N LEU A 151 -3.17 -27.10 10.18
CA LEU A 151 -3.81 -26.04 10.96
C LEU A 151 -2.77 -25.03 11.44
N ASN A 152 -1.60 -25.49 11.86
CA ASN A 152 -0.49 -24.62 12.25
C ASN A 152 -0.11 -23.69 11.09
N TYR A 153 0.09 -24.20 9.87
CA TYR A 153 0.42 -23.37 8.71
C TYR A 153 -0.65 -22.31 8.41
N CYS A 154 -1.92 -22.71 8.30
CA CYS A 154 -2.99 -21.77 7.97
C CYS A 154 -3.18 -20.73 9.06
N LEU A 155 -3.23 -21.15 10.33
CA LEU A 155 -3.45 -20.23 11.44
C LEU A 155 -2.26 -19.30 11.65
N SER A 156 -1.02 -19.79 11.59
CA SER A 156 0.16 -18.92 11.79
C SER A 156 0.27 -17.87 10.68
N THR A 157 0.08 -18.26 9.42
CA THR A 157 0.16 -17.36 8.27
C THR A 157 -0.98 -16.33 8.28
N LEU A 158 -2.22 -16.78 8.51
CA LEU A 158 -3.38 -15.89 8.56
C LEU A 158 -3.39 -14.99 9.80
N ALA A 159 -3.02 -15.51 10.97
CA ALA A 159 -2.92 -14.72 12.19
C ALA A 159 -1.79 -13.69 12.08
N GLY A 160 -0.65 -14.05 11.47
CA GLY A 160 0.44 -13.11 11.19
C GLY A 160 -0.02 -11.95 10.31
N ALA A 161 -0.63 -12.25 9.16
CA ALA A 161 -1.13 -11.21 8.25
C ALA A 161 -2.28 -10.39 8.88
N GLY A 162 -3.19 -11.06 9.59
CA GLY A 162 -4.31 -10.45 10.28
C GLY A 162 -3.88 -9.49 11.38
N LEU A 163 -2.86 -9.85 12.16
CA LEU A 163 -2.31 -8.97 13.20
C LEU A 163 -1.57 -7.77 12.62
N VAL A 164 -0.81 -7.95 11.54
CA VAL A 164 -0.18 -6.81 10.85
C VAL A 164 -1.26 -5.83 10.35
N TYR A 165 -2.33 -6.34 9.75
CA TYR A 165 -3.45 -5.52 9.31
C TYR A 165 -4.18 -4.84 10.48
N TRP A 166 -4.43 -5.55 11.57
CA TRP A 166 -5.06 -5.00 12.76
C TRP A 166 -4.21 -3.89 13.39
N LEU A 167 -2.89 -4.09 13.46
CA LEU A 167 -1.94 -3.11 13.98
C LEU A 167 -1.88 -1.86 13.09
N ALA A 168 -1.98 -2.04 11.76
CA ALA A 168 -2.09 -0.92 10.82
C ALA A 168 -3.35 -0.07 11.10
N GLN A 169 -4.50 -0.71 11.28
CA GLN A 169 -5.75 -0.02 11.64
C GLN A 169 -5.68 0.66 13.02
N ALA A 170 -5.08 0.00 14.01
CA ALA A 170 -4.94 0.57 15.35
C ALA A 170 -4.10 1.85 15.30
N ASN A 171 -3.01 1.84 14.53
CA ASN A 171 -2.17 3.02 14.33
C ASN A 171 -2.94 4.17 13.68
N GLU A 172 -3.72 3.90 12.63
CA GLU A 172 -4.56 4.92 11.99
C GLU A 172 -5.52 5.58 13.00
N LYS A 173 -6.22 4.77 13.81
CA LYS A 173 -7.16 5.26 14.84
C LYS A 173 -6.47 6.12 15.89
N THR A 174 -5.28 5.73 16.36
CA THR A 174 -4.54 6.54 17.34
C THR A 174 -4.11 7.89 16.77
N VAL A 175 -3.73 7.95 15.49
CA VAL A 175 -3.37 9.20 14.82
C VAL A 175 -4.60 10.07 14.61
N ALA A 176 -5.72 9.50 14.20
CA ALA A 176 -6.99 10.22 14.10
C ALA A 176 -7.42 10.82 15.45
N ALA A 177 -7.32 10.04 16.53
CA ALA A 177 -7.64 10.50 17.88
C ALA A 177 -6.72 11.64 18.35
N LYS A 178 -5.41 11.59 18.04
CA LYS A 178 -4.48 12.69 18.34
C LYS A 178 -4.85 13.97 17.60
N LYS A 179 -5.17 13.88 16.31
CA LYS A 179 -5.60 15.04 15.50
C LYS A 179 -6.88 15.70 16.05
N ALA A 180 -7.80 14.91 16.58
CA ALA A 180 -9.03 15.42 17.18
C ALA A 180 -8.79 16.20 18.49
N LYS A 181 -7.72 15.88 19.24
CA LYS A 181 -7.37 16.58 20.49
C LYS A 181 -6.57 17.88 20.28
N THR A 182 -5.96 18.04 19.11
CA THR A 182 -5.16 19.23 18.77
C THR A 182 -5.99 20.32 18.09
N LYS A 183 -7.22 20.02 17.69
CA LYS A 183 -8.22 21.01 17.26
C LYS A 183 -9.02 21.49 18.45
#